data_AF-A0A847NRT6-F1
#
_entry.id   AF-A0A847NRT6-F1
#
_cell.length_a   1.000
_cell.length_b   1.000
_cell.length_c   1.000
_cell.angle_alpha   90.00
_cell.angle_beta   90.00
_cell.angle_gamma   90.00
#
_symmetry.space_group_name_H-M   'P 1'
#
loop_
_entity.id
_entity.type
_entity.pdbx_description
1 polymer ?
#
loop_
_entity_poly.entity_id
_entity_poly.type
_entity_poly.pdbx_seq_one_letter_code
_entity_poly.pdbx_strand_id
1 'polypeptide(L)'
;MKKGSLKLSVLFITLLVITIIFKDKYIYLAPDLNISISSFIYAFTFLIPIIMINKSKLKDAKNIINISTLTMFLFIILITILCSIPANLDSQEIELSLRTILAPNKAAWGNFIIHYPDLNILGLIIVYYFSHSILISIYEALNTYTNKYLSYSLSLFIAFIIDTMFMIPILKITDIYYANLNMLDIVKSLTANFMVVIVTSLLMILIFSIYIYPKEKKNL
;
A
#
# COMPACT_ATOMS: atom_id res chain seq x y z
N MET A 1 18.36 -10.68 -11.56
CA MET A 1 18.28 -10.03 -10.23
C MET A 1 19.20 -10.75 -9.25
N LYS A 2 19.98 -10.02 -8.43
CA LYS A 2 20.72 -10.66 -7.30
C LYS A 2 19.72 -11.32 -6.35
N LYS A 3 20.08 -12.46 -5.73
CA LYS A 3 19.21 -13.27 -4.84
C LYS A 3 18.53 -12.44 -3.71
N GLY A 4 19.18 -11.38 -3.23
CA GLY A 4 18.61 -10.46 -2.22
C GLY A 4 17.54 -9.49 -2.75
N SER A 5 17.56 -9.16 -4.05
CA SER A 5 16.56 -8.30 -4.70
C SER A 5 15.23 -9.06 -4.90
N LEU A 6 15.31 -10.36 -5.17
CA LEU A 6 14.12 -11.21 -5.30
C LEU A 6 13.36 -11.35 -3.96
N LYS A 7 14.07 -11.59 -2.85
CA LYS A 7 13.45 -11.67 -1.52
C LYS A 7 12.71 -10.39 -1.13
N LEU A 8 13.30 -9.23 -1.39
CA LEU A 8 12.65 -7.93 -1.14
C LEU A 8 11.45 -7.70 -2.05
N SER A 9 11.52 -8.13 -3.32
CA SER A 9 10.40 -8.05 -4.27
C SER A 9 9.21 -8.90 -3.81
N VAL A 10 9.46 -10.13 -3.37
CA VAL A 10 8.42 -11.00 -2.82
C VAL A 10 7.80 -10.35 -1.57
N LEU A 11 8.62 -9.89 -0.62
CA LEU A 11 8.12 -9.21 0.58
C LEU A 11 7.25 -7.99 0.24
N PHE A 12 7.64 -7.20 -0.76
CA PHE A 12 6.92 -6.02 -1.18
C PHE A 12 5.54 -6.35 -1.73
N ILE A 13 5.47 -7.33 -2.63
CA ILE A 13 4.21 -7.81 -3.20
C ILE A 13 3.33 -8.43 -2.11
N THR A 14 3.91 -9.20 -1.19
CA THR A 14 3.17 -9.79 -0.06
C THR A 14 2.56 -8.70 0.83
N LEU A 15 3.29 -7.63 1.15
CA LEU A 15 2.74 -6.51 1.92
C LEU A 15 1.58 -5.81 1.19
N LEU A 16 1.69 -5.62 -0.12
CA LEU A 16 0.59 -5.06 -0.93
C LEU A 16 -0.65 -5.96 -0.92
N VAL A 17 -0.48 -7.28 -1.07
CA VAL A 17 -1.60 -8.23 -1.01
C VAL A 17 -2.25 -8.23 0.38
N ILE A 18 -1.44 -8.25 1.46
CA ILE A 18 -1.97 -8.18 2.83
C ILE A 18 -2.74 -6.86 3.04
N THR A 19 -2.23 -5.75 2.51
CA THR A 19 -2.92 -4.44 2.59
C THR A 19 -4.33 -4.53 1.98
N ILE A 20 -4.48 -5.19 0.83
CA ILE A 20 -5.79 -5.39 0.19
C ILE A 20 -6.70 -6.27 1.05
N ILE A 21 -6.20 -7.38 1.58
CA ILE A 21 -7.00 -8.31 2.40
C ILE A 21 -7.55 -7.62 3.66
N PHE A 22 -6.77 -6.72 4.26
CA PHE A 22 -7.12 -6.04 5.50
C PHE A 22 -7.72 -4.63 5.28
N LYS A 23 -8.10 -4.26 4.05
CA LYS A 23 -8.57 -2.89 3.71
C LYS A 23 -9.75 -2.42 4.56
N ASP A 24 -10.70 -3.32 4.86
CA ASP A 24 -11.93 -3.03 5.60
C ASP A 24 -11.87 -3.45 7.07
N LYS A 25 -10.67 -3.76 7.59
CA LYS A 25 -10.48 -4.06 9.01
C LYS A 25 -10.06 -2.78 9.73
N TYR A 26 -10.93 -2.29 10.61
CA TYR A 26 -10.72 -1.07 11.37
C TYR A 26 -10.41 -1.39 12.84
N ILE A 27 -9.48 -0.63 13.42
CA ILE A 27 -9.23 -0.60 14.88
C ILE A 27 -9.94 0.63 15.43
N TYR A 28 -10.68 0.43 16.51
CA TYR A 28 -11.34 1.49 17.26
C TYR A 28 -10.37 2.04 18.32
N LEU A 29 -9.86 3.25 18.11
CA LEU A 29 -8.93 3.89 19.06
C LEU A 29 -9.67 4.84 20.02
N ALA A 30 -10.69 5.53 19.53
CA ALA A 30 -11.50 6.48 20.28
C ALA A 30 -12.88 6.65 19.59
N PRO A 31 -13.88 7.25 20.26
CA PRO A 31 -15.14 7.62 19.63
C PRO A 31 -14.91 8.40 18.33
N ASP A 32 -15.49 7.89 17.25
CA ASP A 32 -15.39 8.44 15.89
C ASP A 32 -13.98 8.46 15.27
N LEU A 33 -13.02 7.74 15.85
CA LEU A 33 -11.65 7.61 15.31
C LEU A 33 -11.37 6.16 14.92
N ASN A 34 -11.84 5.78 13.73
CA ASN A 34 -11.59 4.48 13.13
C ASN A 34 -10.37 4.55 12.21
N ILE A 35 -9.39 3.68 12.43
CA ILE A 35 -8.20 3.58 11.58
C ILE A 35 -8.16 2.19 10.94
N SER A 36 -7.97 2.15 9.62
CA SER A 36 -7.79 0.88 8.92
C SER A 36 -6.43 0.26 9.23
N ILE A 37 -6.42 -1.02 9.58
CA ILE A 37 -5.19 -1.81 9.78
C ILE A 37 -4.35 -1.80 8.51
N SER A 38 -5.00 -1.79 7.33
CA SER A 38 -4.32 -1.74 6.05
C SER A 38 -3.39 -0.53 5.93
N SER A 39 -3.74 0.63 6.51
CA SER A 39 -2.89 1.83 6.48
C SER A 39 -1.58 1.64 7.24
N PHE A 40 -1.59 0.88 8.34
CA PHE A 40 -0.38 0.53 9.08
C PHE A 40 0.52 -0.41 8.28
N ILE A 41 -0.06 -1.45 7.68
CA ILE A 41 0.67 -2.44 6.88
C ILE A 41 1.24 -1.78 5.63
N TYR A 42 0.46 -0.91 5.00
CA TYR A 42 0.87 -0.17 3.83
C TYR A 42 2.07 0.74 4.09
N ALA A 43 2.20 1.36 5.28
CA ALA A 43 3.37 2.18 5.59
C ALA A 43 4.71 1.42 5.46
N PHE A 44 4.73 0.11 5.73
CA PHE A 44 5.94 -0.72 5.57
C PHE A 44 6.41 -0.83 4.11
N THR A 45 5.53 -0.60 3.14
CA THR A 45 5.85 -0.65 1.72
C THR A 45 6.88 0.44 1.36
N PHE A 46 6.83 1.62 2.01
CA PHE A 46 7.78 2.72 1.79
C PHE A 46 9.22 2.41 2.25
N LEU A 47 9.43 1.40 3.09
CA LEU A 47 10.76 1.01 3.56
C LEU A 47 11.55 0.26 2.47
N ILE A 48 10.87 -0.52 1.63
CA ILE A 48 11.50 -1.48 0.73
C ILE A 48 12.30 -0.83 -0.41
N PRO A 49 11.77 0.17 -1.14
CA PRO A 49 12.52 0.83 -2.21
C PRO A 49 13.83 1.42 -1.71
N ILE A 50 13.85 2.06 -0.55
CA ILE A 50 15.03 2.71 0.00
C ILE A 50 16.06 1.69 0.48
N ILE A 51 15.64 0.59 1.10
CA ILE A 51 16.54 -0.54 1.39
C ILE A 51 17.16 -1.10 0.11
N MET A 52 16.41 -1.15 -1.00
CA MET A 52 16.93 -1.59 -2.29
C MET A 52 17.99 -0.63 -2.83
N ILE A 53 17.73 0.68 -2.79
CA ILE A 53 18.70 1.72 -3.20
C ILE A 53 20.02 1.54 -2.44
N ASN A 54 19.96 1.34 -1.12
CA ASN A 54 21.14 1.19 -0.27
C ASN A 54 21.88 -0.16 -0.45
N LYS A 55 21.26 -1.19 -1.02
CA LYS A 55 21.88 -2.51 -1.24
C LYS A 55 22.39 -2.72 -2.66
N SER A 56 21.76 -2.12 -3.65
CA SER A 56 22.09 -2.33 -5.04
C SER A 56 22.19 -1.01 -5.79
N LYS A 57 21.15 -0.64 -6.55
CA LYS A 57 21.15 0.57 -7.39
C LYS A 57 19.75 1.14 -7.47
N LEU A 58 19.66 2.45 -7.70
CA LEU A 58 18.41 3.18 -7.95
C LEU A 58 17.55 2.53 -9.04
N LYS A 59 18.18 2.08 -10.14
CA LYS A 59 17.49 1.40 -11.25
C LYS A 59 16.70 0.18 -10.76
N ASP A 60 17.24 -0.58 -9.80
CA ASP A 60 16.54 -1.75 -9.24
C ASP A 60 15.34 -1.34 -8.38
N ALA A 61 15.44 -0.21 -7.66
CA ALA A 61 14.36 0.34 -6.85
C ALA A 61 13.21 0.93 -7.70
N LYS A 62 13.50 1.52 -8.87
CA LYS A 62 12.47 1.93 -9.84
C LYS A 62 11.82 0.69 -10.49
N ASN A 63 12.64 -0.29 -10.87
CA ASN A 63 12.16 -1.53 -11.49
C ASN A 63 11.25 -2.35 -10.56
N ILE A 64 11.56 -2.45 -9.26
CA ILE A 64 10.72 -3.20 -8.32
C ILE A 64 9.33 -2.54 -8.15
N ILE A 65 9.23 -1.21 -8.19
CA ILE A 65 7.92 -0.51 -8.18
C ILE A 65 7.16 -0.87 -9.46
N ASN A 66 7.79 -0.79 -10.64
CA ASN A 66 7.13 -1.14 -11.90
C ASN A 66 6.65 -2.60 -11.91
N ILE A 67 7.53 -3.54 -11.51
CA ILE A 67 7.22 -4.97 -11.48
C ILE A 67 6.10 -5.27 -10.48
N SER A 68 6.18 -4.72 -9.26
CA SER A 68 5.13 -4.94 -8.25
C SER A 68 3.79 -4.36 -8.71
N THR A 69 3.77 -3.14 -9.27
CA THR A 69 2.56 -2.53 -9.85
C THR A 69 1.94 -3.42 -10.92
N LEU A 70 2.74 -3.87 -11.88
CA LEU A 70 2.27 -4.78 -12.94
C LEU A 70 1.77 -6.11 -12.37
N THR A 71 2.48 -6.66 -11.38
CA THR A 71 2.10 -7.91 -10.70
C THR A 71 0.77 -7.76 -9.97
N MET A 72 0.51 -6.61 -9.34
CA MET A 72 -0.77 -6.33 -8.67
C MET A 72 -1.92 -6.21 -9.68
N PHE A 73 -1.70 -5.59 -10.84
CA PHE A 73 -2.70 -5.58 -11.92
C PHE A 73 -3.01 -7.00 -12.43
N LEU A 74 -1.97 -7.81 -12.68
CA LEU A 74 -2.15 -9.21 -13.08
C LEU A 74 -2.87 -10.03 -12.00
N PHE A 75 -2.55 -9.79 -10.72
CA PHE A 75 -3.20 -10.42 -9.59
C PHE A 75 -4.70 -10.10 -9.54
N ILE A 76 -5.09 -8.85 -9.79
CA ILE A 76 -6.51 -8.44 -9.87
C ILE A 76 -7.24 -9.14 -11.01
N ILE A 77 -6.63 -9.20 -12.20
CA ILE A 77 -7.23 -9.89 -13.34
C ILE A 77 -7.43 -11.37 -13.00
N LEU A 78 -6.43 -12.00 -12.39
CA LEU A 78 -6.47 -13.40 -12.03
C LEU A 78 -7.52 -13.68 -10.95
N ILE A 79 -7.67 -12.81 -9.94
CA ILE A 79 -8.76 -12.89 -8.96
C ILE A 79 -10.12 -12.80 -9.63
N THR A 80 -10.30 -11.85 -10.56
CA THR A 80 -11.57 -11.65 -11.27
C THR A 80 -11.96 -12.92 -12.02
N ILE A 81 -11.00 -13.55 -12.70
CA ILE A 81 -11.23 -14.82 -13.41
C ILE A 81 -11.57 -15.93 -12.41
N LEU A 82 -10.75 -16.14 -11.39
CA LEU A 82 -10.93 -17.25 -10.44
C LEU A 82 -12.24 -17.12 -9.64
N CYS A 83 -12.58 -15.92 -9.19
CA CYS A 83 -13.80 -15.67 -8.43
C CYS A 83 -15.08 -15.70 -9.28
N SER A 84 -14.97 -15.72 -10.61
CA SER A 84 -16.13 -15.81 -11.52
C SER A 84 -16.43 -17.25 -11.98
N ILE A 85 -15.55 -18.20 -11.67
CA ILE A 85 -15.80 -19.63 -11.95
C ILE A 85 -16.76 -20.16 -10.88
N PRO A 86 -17.84 -20.87 -11.22
CA PRO A 86 -18.74 -21.43 -10.20
C PRO A 86 -18.03 -22.49 -9.34
N ALA A 87 -18.18 -22.42 -8.00
CA ALA A 87 -17.74 -23.50 -7.13
C ALA A 87 -18.59 -24.77 -7.27
N ASN A 88 -17.96 -25.89 -6.94
CA ASN A 88 -18.67 -27.14 -6.66
C ASN A 88 -19.34 -27.06 -5.28
N LEU A 89 -20.31 -27.94 -5.03
CA LEU A 89 -21.10 -27.96 -3.77
C LEU A 89 -20.23 -28.01 -2.50
N ASP A 90 -19.10 -28.72 -2.55
CA ASP A 90 -18.20 -28.89 -1.40
C ASP A 90 -17.34 -27.65 -1.07
N SER A 91 -17.21 -26.69 -2.00
CA SER A 91 -16.33 -25.51 -1.85
C SER A 91 -17.06 -24.17 -1.84
N GLN A 92 -18.39 -24.19 -1.77
CA GLN A 92 -19.24 -23.00 -1.91
C GLN A 92 -18.99 -21.95 -0.81
N GLU A 93 -18.79 -22.37 0.44
CA GLU A 93 -18.51 -21.45 1.57
C GLU A 93 -17.14 -20.77 1.46
N ILE A 94 -16.13 -21.52 1.02
CA ILE A 94 -14.77 -21.01 0.81
C ILE A 94 -14.77 -19.97 -0.32
N GLU A 95 -15.48 -20.27 -1.41
CA GLU A 95 -15.63 -19.34 -2.53
C GLU A 95 -16.37 -18.06 -2.12
N LEU A 96 -17.48 -18.17 -1.39
CA LEU A 96 -18.22 -17.00 -0.88
C LEU A 96 -17.33 -16.10 -0.03
N SER A 97 -16.51 -16.69 0.84
CA SER A 97 -15.55 -15.95 1.67
C SER A 97 -14.51 -15.22 0.83
N LEU A 98 -13.93 -15.89 -0.18
CA LEU A 98 -12.94 -15.30 -1.09
C LEU A 98 -13.54 -14.17 -1.94
N ARG A 99 -14.75 -14.38 -2.49
CA ARG A 99 -15.48 -13.35 -3.24
C ARG A 99 -15.74 -12.12 -2.39
N THR A 100 -16.16 -12.29 -1.14
CA THR A 100 -16.46 -11.17 -0.24
C THR A 100 -15.23 -10.29 0.02
N ILE A 101 -14.04 -10.88 0.10
CA ILE A 101 -12.79 -10.13 0.39
C ILE A 101 -12.16 -9.56 -0.88
N LEU A 102 -12.06 -10.38 -1.93
CA LEU A 102 -11.23 -10.08 -3.10
C LEU A 102 -12.04 -9.54 -4.29
N ALA A 103 -13.29 -9.96 -4.47
CA ALA A 103 -14.12 -9.60 -5.62
C ALA A 103 -15.61 -9.42 -5.22
N PRO A 104 -15.92 -8.44 -4.34
CA PRO A 104 -17.25 -8.29 -3.74
C PRO A 104 -18.31 -7.83 -4.74
N ASN A 105 -17.88 -7.15 -5.81
CA ASN A 105 -18.79 -6.62 -6.81
C ASN A 105 -19.10 -7.69 -7.86
N LYS A 106 -20.28 -7.60 -8.47
CA LYS A 106 -20.71 -8.51 -9.53
C LYS A 106 -21.39 -7.78 -10.67
N ALA A 107 -21.19 -8.28 -11.88
CA ALA A 107 -21.91 -7.88 -13.09
C ALA A 107 -22.45 -9.15 -13.76
N ALA A 108 -23.69 -9.09 -14.22
CA ALA A 108 -24.31 -10.20 -14.96
C ALA A 108 -24.28 -9.89 -16.45
N TRP A 109 -23.82 -10.85 -17.25
CA TRP A 109 -23.97 -10.83 -18.70
C TRP A 109 -24.68 -12.11 -19.14
N GLY A 110 -25.99 -12.01 -19.36
CA GLY A 110 -26.84 -13.18 -19.56
C GLY A 110 -26.80 -14.10 -18.33
N ASN A 111 -26.42 -15.37 -18.54
CA ASN A 111 -26.31 -16.36 -17.45
C ASN A 111 -24.93 -16.36 -16.76
N PHE A 112 -23.96 -15.57 -17.24
CA PHE A 112 -22.63 -15.48 -16.64
C PHE A 112 -22.59 -14.36 -15.60
N ILE A 113 -22.12 -14.68 -14.40
CA ILE A 113 -21.87 -13.72 -13.33
C ILE A 113 -20.37 -13.50 -13.23
N ILE A 114 -19.93 -12.27 -13.49
CA ILE A 114 -18.53 -11.85 -13.36
C ILE A 114 -18.38 -11.16 -12.01
N HIS A 115 -17.52 -11.71 -11.15
CA HIS A 115 -17.12 -11.11 -9.90
C HIS A 115 -15.84 -10.31 -10.08
N TYR A 116 -15.83 -9.05 -9.63
CA TYR A 116 -14.68 -8.16 -9.78
C TYR A 116 -14.35 -7.40 -8.48
N PRO A 117 -13.08 -7.01 -8.28
CA PRO A 117 -12.69 -6.23 -7.11
C PRO A 117 -13.31 -4.84 -7.08
N ASP A 118 -13.24 -4.20 -5.91
CA ASP A 118 -13.57 -2.80 -5.74
C ASP A 118 -12.66 -1.91 -6.62
N LEU A 119 -13.27 -0.98 -7.37
CA LEU A 119 -12.56 -0.05 -8.25
C LEU A 119 -11.56 0.83 -7.47
N ASN A 120 -11.83 1.08 -6.18
CA ASN A 120 -10.90 1.78 -5.29
C ASN A 120 -9.55 1.07 -5.17
N ILE A 121 -9.49 -0.25 -5.38
CA ILE A 121 -8.22 -1.02 -5.38
C ILE A 121 -7.36 -0.63 -6.59
N LEU A 122 -7.95 -0.41 -7.77
CA LEU A 122 -7.22 0.06 -8.94
C LEU A 122 -6.65 1.47 -8.70
N GLY A 123 -7.47 2.35 -8.11
CA GLY A 123 -7.02 3.67 -7.68
C GLY A 123 -5.85 3.58 -6.71
N LEU A 124 -5.92 2.69 -5.72
CA LEU A 124 -4.88 2.50 -4.72
C LEU A 124 -3.56 2.04 -5.34
N ILE A 125 -3.59 1.16 -6.35
CA ILE A 125 -2.38 0.73 -7.10
C ILE A 125 -1.73 1.91 -7.83
N ILE A 126 -2.54 2.79 -8.43
CA ILE A 126 -2.05 3.99 -9.10
C ILE A 126 -1.42 4.95 -8.09
N VAL A 127 -2.09 5.20 -6.97
CA VAL A 127 -1.57 6.05 -5.89
C VAL A 127 -0.26 5.50 -5.33
N TYR A 128 -0.20 4.19 -5.10
CA TYR A 128 1.02 3.48 -4.71
C TYR A 128 2.18 3.74 -5.66
N TYR A 129 1.94 3.60 -6.98
CA TYR A 129 2.97 3.83 -7.99
C TYR A 129 3.55 5.25 -7.89
N PHE A 130 2.67 6.26 -7.79
CA PHE A 130 3.08 7.65 -7.71
C PHE A 130 3.80 7.97 -6.40
N SER A 131 3.23 7.60 -5.25
CA SER A 131 3.80 7.91 -3.94
C SER A 131 5.19 7.29 -3.75
N HIS A 132 5.37 6.05 -4.19
CA HIS A 132 6.66 5.36 -4.10
C HIS A 132 7.68 5.90 -5.13
N SER A 133 7.23 6.38 -6.28
CA SER A 133 8.10 7.06 -7.25
C SER A 133 8.57 8.42 -6.73
N ILE A 134 7.69 9.17 -6.06
CA ILE A 134 8.01 10.43 -5.38
C ILE A 134 9.02 10.19 -4.25
N LEU A 135 8.79 9.17 -3.42
CA LEU A 135 9.69 8.74 -2.36
C LEU A 135 11.12 8.55 -2.88
N ILE A 136 11.29 7.72 -3.92
CA ILE A 136 12.60 7.45 -4.51
C ILE A 136 13.26 8.74 -5.00
N SER A 137 12.50 9.58 -5.71
CA SER A 137 13.01 10.81 -6.32
C SER A 137 13.50 11.82 -5.27
N ILE A 138 12.73 12.00 -4.19
CA ILE A 138 13.12 12.88 -3.09
C ILE A 138 14.33 12.31 -2.34
N TYR A 139 14.34 11.00 -2.06
CA TYR A 139 15.48 10.36 -1.39
C TYR A 139 16.77 10.54 -2.20
N GLU A 140 16.72 10.33 -3.52
CA GLU A 140 17.86 10.51 -4.42
C GLU A 140 18.38 11.94 -4.39
N ALA A 141 17.48 12.93 -4.47
CA ALA A 141 17.84 14.34 -4.40
C ALA A 141 18.51 14.70 -3.07
N LEU A 142 17.93 14.26 -1.94
CA LEU A 142 18.41 14.61 -0.59
C LEU A 142 19.67 13.87 -0.15
N ASN A 143 19.84 12.62 -0.57
CA ASN A 143 20.96 11.77 -0.14
C ASN A 143 22.31 12.22 -0.71
N THR A 144 22.29 13.15 -1.66
CA THR A 144 23.50 13.83 -2.17
C THR A 144 24.00 14.92 -1.21
N TYR A 145 23.09 15.54 -0.44
CA TYR A 145 23.39 16.71 0.38
C TYR A 145 23.26 16.46 1.89
N THR A 146 22.68 15.33 2.29
CA THR A 146 22.39 15.01 3.69
C THR A 146 22.72 13.55 4.01
N ASN A 147 22.64 13.17 5.30
CA ASN A 147 22.84 11.78 5.67
C ASN A 147 21.62 10.90 5.26
N LYS A 148 21.86 9.59 5.12
CA LYS A 148 20.85 8.62 4.67
C LYS A 148 19.61 8.57 5.56
N TYR A 149 19.77 8.80 6.87
CA TYR A 149 18.68 8.76 7.84
C TYR A 149 17.74 9.96 7.69
N LEU A 150 18.30 11.16 7.54
CA LEU A 150 17.56 12.39 7.31
C LEU A 150 16.90 12.38 5.92
N SER A 151 17.64 11.93 4.90
CA SER A 151 17.10 11.74 3.55
C SER A 151 15.89 10.81 3.56
N TYR A 152 16.01 9.65 4.23
CA TYR A 152 14.91 8.71 4.35
C TYR A 152 13.72 9.34 5.09
N SER A 153 13.95 9.95 6.25
CA SER A 153 12.91 10.53 7.09
C SER A 153 12.09 11.59 6.34
N LEU A 154 12.78 12.52 5.66
CA LEU A 154 12.13 13.57 4.87
C LEU A 154 11.40 13.01 3.65
N SER A 155 12.04 12.09 2.90
CA SER A 155 11.40 11.47 1.73
C SER A 155 10.15 10.69 2.12
N LEU A 156 10.19 9.95 3.23
CA LEU A 156 9.09 9.15 3.75
C LEU A 156 7.93 10.05 4.16
N PHE A 157 8.21 11.07 4.98
CA PHE A 157 7.18 11.96 5.48
C PHE A 157 6.46 12.70 4.36
N ILE A 158 7.21 13.23 3.38
CA ILE A 158 6.62 13.94 2.24
C ILE A 158 5.79 12.99 1.37
N ALA A 159 6.36 11.86 0.96
CA ALA A 159 5.68 10.92 0.09
C ALA A 159 4.42 10.34 0.75
N PHE A 160 4.49 10.06 2.05
CA PHE A 160 3.38 9.45 2.78
C PHE A 160 2.27 10.45 3.14
N ILE A 161 2.60 11.72 3.37
CA ILE A 161 1.61 12.81 3.40
C ILE A 161 0.87 12.89 2.06
N ILE A 162 1.60 12.95 0.94
CA ILE A 162 0.97 13.03 -0.40
C ILE A 162 0.02 11.84 -0.61
N ASP A 163 0.45 10.64 -0.24
CA ASP A 163 -0.34 9.43 -0.35
C ASP A 163 -1.61 9.47 0.53
N THR A 164 -1.44 9.60 1.84
CA THR A 164 -2.50 9.34 2.82
C THR A 164 -3.36 10.56 3.14
N MET A 165 -2.86 11.78 2.93
CA MET A 165 -3.60 13.02 3.18
C MET A 165 -4.24 13.61 1.93
N PHE A 166 -3.71 13.32 0.75
CA PHE A 166 -4.21 13.91 -0.49
C PHE A 166 -4.77 12.84 -1.42
N MET A 167 -3.94 11.90 -1.87
CA MET A 167 -4.32 10.96 -2.92
C MET A 167 -5.41 9.96 -2.48
N ILE A 168 -5.28 9.33 -1.31
CA ILE A 168 -6.30 8.40 -0.80
C ILE A 168 -7.65 9.09 -0.54
N PRO A 169 -7.72 10.27 0.11
CA PRO A 169 -8.99 10.98 0.26
C PRO A 169 -9.63 11.37 -1.07
N ILE A 170 -8.84 11.76 -2.08
CA ILE A 170 -9.36 12.06 -3.43
C ILE A 170 -10.00 10.83 -4.07
N LEU A 171 -9.39 9.64 -3.93
CA LEU A 171 -9.98 8.40 -4.44
C LEU A 171 -11.35 8.10 -3.82
N LYS A 172 -11.55 8.47 -2.55
CA LYS A 172 -12.81 8.25 -1.83
C LYS A 172 -13.81 9.41 -1.97
N ILE A 173 -13.49 10.45 -2.74
CA ILE A 173 -14.33 11.65 -2.81
C ILE A 173 -15.71 11.38 -3.42
N THR A 174 -15.80 10.40 -4.32
CA THR A 174 -17.08 9.94 -4.88
C THR A 174 -17.95 9.33 -3.79
N ASP A 175 -17.38 8.47 -2.95
CA ASP A 175 -18.09 7.85 -1.84
C ASP A 175 -18.54 8.92 -0.82
N ILE A 176 -17.69 9.92 -0.58
CA ILE A 176 -18.00 11.07 0.29
C ILE A 176 -19.15 11.91 -0.28
N TYR A 177 -19.13 12.19 -1.58
CA TYR A 177 -20.15 12.98 -2.27
C TYR A 177 -21.52 12.29 -2.27
N TYR A 178 -21.56 10.98 -2.51
CA TYR A 178 -22.80 10.21 -2.51
C TYR A 178 -23.29 9.84 -1.10
N ALA A 179 -22.42 9.83 -0.09
CA ALA A 179 -22.77 9.51 1.29
C ALA A 179 -23.30 10.70 2.12
N ASN A 180 -23.40 11.91 1.56
CA ASN A 180 -23.80 13.13 2.29
C ASN A 180 -23.04 13.34 3.60
N LEU A 181 -21.73 13.04 3.62
CA LEU A 181 -20.92 13.19 4.82
C LEU A 181 -20.82 14.66 5.23
N ASN A 182 -20.88 14.92 6.54
CA ASN A 182 -20.68 16.25 7.07
C ASN A 182 -19.20 16.63 6.98
N MET A 183 -18.91 17.93 6.84
CA MET A 183 -17.54 18.46 6.83
C MET A 183 -16.74 18.01 8.06
N LEU A 184 -17.42 17.85 9.18
CA LEU A 184 -16.84 17.37 10.44
C LEU A 184 -16.32 15.92 10.35
N ASP A 185 -16.97 15.06 9.57
CA ASP A 185 -16.53 13.67 9.34
C ASP A 185 -15.27 13.63 8.46
N ILE A 186 -15.17 14.52 7.49
CA ILE A 186 -13.98 14.69 6.64
C ILE A 186 -12.78 15.13 7.51
N VAL A 187 -12.97 16.12 8.37
CA VAL A 187 -11.91 16.60 9.29
C VAL A 187 -11.47 15.49 10.26
N LYS A 188 -12.42 14.72 10.82
CA LYS A 188 -12.11 13.57 11.67
C LYS A 188 -11.28 12.52 10.92
N SER A 189 -11.67 12.17 9.69
CA SER A 189 -10.96 11.20 8.86
C SER A 189 -9.53 11.67 8.51
N LEU A 190 -9.36 12.92 8.11
CA LEU A 190 -8.03 13.50 7.84
C LEU A 190 -7.17 13.54 9.10
N THR A 191 -7.75 13.86 10.25
CA THR A 191 -7.02 13.87 11.53
C THR A 191 -6.54 12.46 11.91
N ALA A 192 -7.40 11.45 11.76
CA ALA A 192 -7.05 10.05 11.99
C ALA A 192 -5.92 9.60 11.07
N ASN A 193 -6.05 9.88 9.77
CA ASN A 193 -5.04 9.57 8.77
C ASN A 193 -3.70 10.29 9.06
N PHE A 194 -3.72 11.53 9.55
CA PHE A 194 -2.52 12.28 9.92
C PHE A 194 -1.80 11.65 11.12
N MET A 195 -2.55 11.17 12.11
CA MET A 195 -1.97 10.41 13.22
C MET A 195 -1.28 9.13 12.73
N VAL A 196 -1.88 8.40 11.77
CA VAL A 196 -1.23 7.24 11.14
C VAL A 196 0.08 7.64 10.50
N VAL A 197 0.09 8.73 9.73
CA VAL A 197 1.28 9.24 9.05
C VAL A 197 2.40 9.47 10.06
N ILE A 198 2.14 10.17 11.16
CA ILE A 198 3.16 10.44 12.18
C ILE A 198 3.66 9.13 12.82
N VAL A 199 2.75 8.33 13.37
CA VAL A 199 3.10 7.14 14.17
C VAL A 199 3.87 6.12 13.33
N THR A 200 3.38 5.82 12.14
CA THR A 200 4.03 4.82 11.28
C THR A 200 5.30 5.36 10.62
N SER A 201 5.39 6.66 10.32
CA SER A 201 6.65 7.25 9.84
C SER A 201 7.75 7.12 10.88
N LEU A 202 7.46 7.43 12.15
CA LEU A 202 8.40 7.25 13.25
C LEU A 202 8.83 5.79 13.39
N LEU A 203 7.88 4.86 13.33
CA LEU A 203 8.16 3.42 13.39
C LEU A 203 9.04 2.96 12.23
N MET A 204 8.78 3.42 11.00
CA MET A 204 9.57 3.12 9.82
C MET A 204 10.99 3.67 9.92
N ILE A 205 11.15 4.92 10.37
CA ILE A 205 12.46 5.54 10.61
C ILE A 205 13.27 4.72 11.62
N LEU A 206 12.62 4.24 12.69
CA LEU A 206 13.26 3.39 13.69
C LEU A 206 13.70 2.05 13.11
N ILE A 207 12.82 1.36 12.36
CA ILE A 207 13.16 0.09 11.69
C ILE A 207 14.32 0.28 10.71
N PHE A 208 14.26 1.34 9.90
CA PHE A 208 15.30 1.67 8.94
C PHE A 208 16.64 1.90 9.64
N SER A 209 16.62 2.64 10.75
CA SER A 209 17.81 2.92 11.54
C SER A 209 18.45 1.64 12.10
N ILE A 210 17.65 0.75 12.70
CA ILE A 210 18.11 -0.56 13.19
C ILE A 210 18.64 -1.44 12.04
N TYR A 211 18.06 -1.33 10.85
CA TYR A 211 18.48 -2.15 9.71
C TYR A 211 19.83 -1.73 9.11
N ILE A 212 20.10 -0.42 9.08
CA ILE A 212 21.29 0.13 8.43
C ILE A 212 22.46 0.26 9.41
N TYR A 213 22.22 0.69 10.65
CA TYR A 213 23.26 0.95 11.65
C TYR A 213 24.28 -0.21 11.84
N PRO A 214 23.87 -1.49 11.95
CA PRO A 214 24.81 -2.60 12.15
C PRO A 214 25.68 -2.90 10.93
N LYS A 215 25.27 -2.47 9.74
CA LYS A 215 26.00 -2.72 8.49
C LYS A 215 27.10 -1.71 8.24
N GLU A 216 26.92 -0.48 8.70
CA GLU A 216 27.96 0.54 8.61
C GLU A 216 29.14 0.20 9.54
N LYS A 217 28.85 -0.33 10.75
CA LYS A 217 29.88 -0.76 11.70
C LYS A 217 30.68 -2.00 11.28
N LYS A 218 30.20 -2.78 10.30
CA LYS A 218 30.94 -3.94 9.74
C LYS A 218 31.87 -3.57 8.57
N ASN A 219 31.70 -2.37 8.01
CA ASN A 219 32.47 -1.88 6.87
C ASN A 219 33.49 -0.79 7.27
N LEU A 220 33.59 -0.50 8.58
CA LEU A 220 34.62 0.31 9.23
C LEU A 220 35.59 -0.63 9.93
#